data_AF-A0A7C4AXA9-F1
#
_entry.id   AF-A0A7C4AXA9-F1
#
_cell.length_a   1.000
_cell.length_b   1.000
_cell.length_c   1.000
_cell.angle_alpha   90.00
_cell.angle_beta   90.00
_cell.angle_gamma   90.00
#
_symmetry.space_group_name_H-M   'P 1'
#
loop_
_entity.id
_entity.type
_entity.pdbx_description
1 polymer ?
#
loop_
_entity_poly.entity_id
_entity_poly.type
_entity_poly.pdbx_seq_one_letter_code
_entity_poly.pdbx_strand_id
1 'polypeptide(L)' 'MPNCAVCGKPLEPPTVKCAGCGAEMHRGCAKKTMGKSYCKSCYKKGKKQARYERMAQRDAWG' A
#
# COMPACT_ATOMS: atom_id res chain seq x y z
N MET A 1 -13.43 -5.34 18.07
CA MET A 1 -12.98 -5.91 16.78
C MET A 1 -12.20 -4.84 16.04
N PRO A 2 -10.99 -5.11 15.53
CA PRO A 2 -10.29 -4.12 14.72
C PRO A 2 -11.11 -3.85 13.46
N ASN A 3 -11.21 -2.58 13.05
CA ASN A 3 -11.89 -2.20 11.81
C ASN A 3 -10.86 -2.12 10.66
N CYS A 4 -11.28 -2.49 9.46
CA CYS A 4 -10.43 -2.41 8.28
C CYS A 4 -10.06 -0.95 7.99
N ALA A 5 -8.75 -0.66 7.99
CA ALA A 5 -8.22 0.68 7.79
C ALA A 5 -8.53 1.29 6.39
N VAL A 6 -9.14 0.52 5.49
CA VAL A 6 -9.48 0.94 4.11
C VAL A 6 -10.98 1.17 3.93
N CYS A 7 -11.83 0.31 4.48
CA CYS A 7 -13.29 0.36 4.26
C CYS A 7 -14.09 0.66 5.53
N GLY A 8 -13.46 0.73 6.71
CA GLY A 8 -14.13 1.03 7.99
C GLY A 8 -15.03 -0.09 8.52
N LYS A 9 -15.20 -1.19 7.77
CA LYS A 9 -15.98 -2.36 8.20
C LYS A 9 -15.18 -3.22 9.19
N PRO A 10 -15.86 -4.00 10.06
CA PRO A 10 -15.19 -4.94 10.93
C PRO A 10 -14.27 -5.89 10.14
N LEU A 11 -13.06 -6.12 10.65
CA LEU A 11 -12.13 -7.08 10.05
C LEU A 11 -12.66 -8.50 10.22
N GLU A 12 -12.81 -9.19 9.09
CA GLU A 12 -13.17 -10.60 9.05
C GLU A 12 -12.02 -11.38 8.39
N PRO A 13 -11.61 -12.52 8.96
CA PRO A 13 -10.61 -13.38 8.33
C PRO A 13 -11.13 -13.93 7.00
N PRO A 14 -10.28 -14.01 5.95
CA PRO A 14 -8.83 -13.76 5.94
C PRO A 14 -8.44 -12.27 5.81
N THR A 15 -7.62 -11.80 6.76
CA THR A 15 -7.04 -10.45 6.78
C THR A 15 -5.59 -10.48 6.28
N VAL A 16 -5.09 -9.33 5.80
CA VAL A 16 -3.71 -9.14 5.35
C VAL A 16 -3.13 -7.87 5.94
N LYS A 17 -1.81 -7.87 6.16
CA LYS A 17 -1.08 -6.72 6.70
C LYS A 17 -0.46 -5.88 5.59
N CYS A 18 -0.55 -4.56 5.74
CA CYS A 18 0.16 -3.62 4.87
C CYS A 18 1.65 -3.69 5.13
N ALA A 19 2.45 -3.99 4.10
CA ALA A 19 3.91 -4.00 4.19
C ALA A 19 4.54 -2.62 4.41
N GLY A 20 3.78 -1.53 4.22
CA GLY A 20 4.27 -0.15 4.41
C GLY A 20 3.96 0.45 5.79
N CYS A 21 2.83 0.11 6.41
CA CYS A 21 2.41 0.68 7.70
C CYS A 21 1.96 -0.35 8.74
N GLY A 22 2.00 -1.65 8.43
CA GLY A 22 1.60 -2.72 9.34
C GLY A 22 0.09 -2.89 9.57
N ALA A 23 -0.74 -1.95 9.08
CA ALA A 23 -2.19 -1.98 9.29
C ALA A 23 -2.84 -3.27 8.75
N GLU A 24 -3.85 -3.77 9.45
CA GLU A 24 -4.66 -4.93 9.04
C GLU A 24 -5.85 -4.49 8.18
N MET A 25 -6.08 -5.18 7.07
CA MET A 25 -7.20 -4.95 6.17
C MET A 25 -7.67 -6.25 5.55
N HIS A 26 -8.88 -6.25 4.97
CA HIS A 26 -9.35 -7.38 4.20
C HIS A 26 -8.45 -7.62 2.98
N ARG A 27 -8.29 -8.88 2.58
CA ARG A 27 -7.54 -9.28 1.38
C ARG A 27 -8.02 -8.54 0.11
N GLY A 28 -9.32 -8.28 -0.01
CA GLY A 28 -9.91 -7.52 -1.12
C GLY A 28 -9.68 -6.00 -1.06
N CYS A 29 -9.44 -5.46 0.14
CA CYS A 29 -9.12 -4.04 0.32
C CYS A 29 -7.64 -3.72 0.12
N ALA A 30 -6.77 -4.73 0.22
CA ALA A 30 -5.35 -4.58 -0.02
C ALA A 30 -5.02 -4.50 -1.51
N LYS A 31 -4.10 -3.59 -1.87
CA LYS A 31 -3.47 -3.55 -3.19
C LYS A 31 -2.19 -4.37 -3.16
N LYS A 32 -2.08 -5.37 -4.05
CA LYS A 32 -0.85 -6.15 -4.22
C LYS A 32 0.03 -5.55 -5.30
N THR A 33 1.31 -5.41 -5.01
CA THR A 33 2.36 -5.01 -5.96
C THR A 33 3.66 -5.70 -5.55
N MET A 34 4.39 -6.26 -6.53
CA MET A 34 5.68 -6.94 -6.30
C MET A 34 5.62 -7.97 -5.17
N GLY A 35 4.54 -8.77 -5.11
CA GLY A 35 4.34 -9.81 -4.08
C GLY A 35 3.94 -9.30 -2.69
N LYS A 36 3.94 -7.98 -2.43
CA LYS A 36 3.59 -7.39 -1.13
C LYS A 36 2.20 -6.75 -1.15
N SER A 37 1.52 -6.79 -0.01
CA SER A 37 0.18 -6.21 0.18
C SER A 37 0.29 -4.81 0.81
N TYR A 38 -0.43 -3.83 0.28
CA TYR A 38 -0.40 -2.45 0.76
C TYR A 38 -1.82 -1.90 0.95
N CYS A 39 -2.00 -1.03 1.95
CA CYS A 39 -3.20 -0.23 2.05
C CYS A 39 -3.28 0.80 0.91
N LYS A 40 -4.48 1.31 0.65
CA LYS A 40 -4.73 2.32 -0.41
C LYS A 40 -3.79 3.53 -0.28
N SER A 41 -3.50 3.97 0.94
CA SER A 41 -2.63 5.11 1.23
C SER A 41 -1.16 4.82 0.95
N CYS A 42 -0.61 3.72 1.47
CA CYS A 42 0.78 3.31 1.22
C CYS A 42 1.02 3.01 -0.26
N TYR A 43 0.04 2.37 -0.93
CA TYR A 43 0.12 2.10 -2.36
C TYR A 43 0.20 3.39 -3.20
N LYS A 44 -0.60 4.41 -2.85
CA LYS A 44 -0.54 5.73 -3.51
C LYS A 44 0.80 6.44 -3.24
N LYS A 45 1.31 6.38 -2.01
CA LYS A 45 2.62 6.97 -1.66
C LYS A 45 3.76 6.30 -2.45
N GLY A 46 3.79 4.98 -2.51
CA GLY A 46 4.80 4.24 -3.26
C GLY A 46 4.80 4.55 -4.76
N LYS A 47 3.64 4.70 -5.40
CA LYS A 47 3.56 5.16 -6.80
C LYS A 47 4.12 6.57 -7.01
N LYS A 48 3.91 7.47 -6.05
CA LYS A 48 4.43 8.83 -6.13
C LYS A 48 5.95 8.84 -5.98
N GLN A 49 6.50 8.07 -5.04
CA GLN A 49 7.95 7.92 -4.87
C GLN A 49 8.61 7.28 -6.09
N ALA A 50 8.09 6.15 -6.58
CA ALA A 50 8.66 5.49 -7.76
C ALA A 50 8.65 6.37 -9.02
N ARG A 51 7.66 7.28 -9.15
CA ARG A 51 7.63 8.28 -10.24
C ARG A 51 8.69 9.36 -10.02
N TYR A 52 8.85 9.83 -8.78
CA TYR A 52 9.82 10.85 -8.42
C TYR A 52 11.26 10.34 -8.57
N GLU A 53 11.56 9.11 -8.12
CA GLU A 53 12.87 8.47 -8.31
C GLU A 53 13.20 8.30 -9.79
N ARG A 54 12.22 7.94 -10.63
CA ARG A 54 12.43 7.85 -12.09
C ARG A 54 12.69 9.21 -12.75
N MET A 55 12.14 10.30 -12.19
CA MET A 55 12.43 11.66 -12.65
C MET A 55 13.81 12.12 -12.16
N ALA A 56 14.14 11.87 -10.88
CA ALA A 56 15.45 12.19 -10.31
C ALA A 56 16.60 11.45 -11.00
N GLN A 57 16.41 10.19 -11.40
CA GLN A 57 17.40 9.45 -12.19
C GLN A 57 17.61 10.04 -13.59
N ARG A 58 16.62 10.74 -14.16
CA ARG A 58 16.74 11.39 -15.46
C ARG A 58 17.50 12.72 -15.38
N ASP A 59 17.34 13.45 -14.28
CA ASP A 59 18.10 14.68 -14.01
C ASP A 59 19.58 14.40 -13.70
N ALA A 60 19.90 13.26 -13.08
CA ALA A 60 21.27 12.89 -12.72
C ALA A 60 22.17 12.46 -13.90
N TRP A 61 21.60 12.31 -15.11
CA TRP A 61 22.32 11.95 -16.35
C TRP A 61 22.25 13.05 -17.41
N GLY A 62 21.77 14.25 -17.05
CA GLY A 62 21.69 15.44 -17.90
C GLY A 62 22.85 16.40 -17.67
#